data_AF-A0A1B8GRG2-F1
#
_entry.id   AF-A0A1B8GRG2-F1
#
_cell.length_a   1.000
_cell.length_b   1.000
_cell.length_c   1.000
_cell.angle_alpha   90.00
_cell.angle_beta   90.00
_cell.angle_gamma   90.00
#
_symmetry.space_group_name_H-M   'P 1'
#
loop_
_entity.id
_entity.type
_entity.pdbx_description
1 polymer ?
#
loop_
_entity_poly.entity_id
_entity_poly.type
_entity_poly.pdbx_seq_one_letter_code
_entity_poly.pdbx_strand_id
1 'polypeptide(L)'
;MVKINQKFAKELISKLIEAANSATKLNVHDPDEIAKYALSTLALLAGLIPEIGSTVSSVITLAGQAFLPSGSEPERLWNMLRERIEELIGSKISDYHFKIMKAKIEGFQINMNAFSKVCKEYDEAKNENEKRKAANTVKTSHIAFLFVIRGSIPEFQAKDYEVMTLPLFALAATMHLMLLADGIKNGKDWGYSETNISGMRDEFKKLTSPGTVAKFDRQSLSDERYALQDAIKKGTEWGVPAKVLDTWHEAYSDRFGPKTNIDEIIRDIEAKVTHGPSDYVSYVWKYYEEGRKKVVPYKPHINEPENRGITAGARLRAYADYDSRMAMTVLNYAALWPFLAGEKVTERGMMFLSREIFYGPFGRCTTVGWNESTPPKPSICSSRITSVYVIGGADIECTCMKYDNTWGHSYGKSCGGKPYQLDLERDEYVKSVETKYGHKLGCLKFVTNKDRFLKCGDSRHADKGGSAAPAGYELTSVYITQFESHEPGGCEGIVLGFRPLLTSVLQD
;
A
#
# COMPACT_ATOMS: atom_id res chain seq x y z
N MET A 1 -16.20 16.94 -3.88
CA MET A 1 -14.73 16.96 -3.73
C MET A 1 -14.31 15.84 -2.78
N VAL A 2 -13.28 15.05 -3.11
CA VAL A 2 -12.77 13.96 -2.25
C VAL A 2 -11.97 14.56 -1.09
N LYS A 3 -12.23 14.11 0.14
CA LYS A 3 -11.49 14.51 1.36
C LYS A 3 -11.05 13.27 2.14
N ILE A 4 -10.14 13.46 3.10
CA ILE A 4 -9.81 12.41 4.07
C ILE A 4 -10.96 12.25 5.06
N ASN A 5 -11.36 11.01 5.27
CA ASN A 5 -12.27 10.60 6.33
C ASN A 5 -11.52 10.64 7.67
N GLN A 6 -11.57 11.80 8.33
CA GLN A 6 -10.87 12.05 9.59
C GLN A 6 -11.26 11.04 10.68
N LYS A 7 -12.53 10.64 10.76
CA LYS A 7 -13.02 9.69 11.77
C LYS A 7 -12.34 8.33 11.61
N PHE A 8 -12.35 7.80 10.38
CA PHE A 8 -11.72 6.51 10.09
C PHE A 8 -10.20 6.55 10.28
N ALA A 9 -9.55 7.61 9.81
CA ALA A 9 -8.11 7.78 9.96
C ALA A 9 -7.68 7.83 11.44
N LYS A 10 -8.43 8.58 12.26
CA LYS A 10 -8.23 8.65 13.72
C LYS A 10 -8.39 7.29 14.38
N GLU A 11 -9.42 6.52 14.02
CA GLU A 11 -9.63 5.18 14.58
C GLU A 11 -8.42 4.26 14.32
N LEU A 12 -7.88 4.29 13.10
CA LEU A 12 -6.71 3.49 12.74
C LEU A 12 -5.44 3.97 13.46
N ILE A 13 -5.25 5.29 13.58
CA ILE A 13 -4.11 5.86 14.30
C ILE A 13 -4.20 5.54 15.79
N SER A 14 -5.38 5.64 16.41
CA SER A 14 -5.58 5.25 17.82
C SER A 14 -5.20 3.78 18.05
N LYS A 15 -5.60 2.86 17.16
CA LYS A 15 -5.19 1.44 17.23
C LYS A 15 -3.68 1.26 17.14
N LEU A 16 -3.01 2.04 16.30
CA LEU A 16 -1.53 2.01 16.21
C LEU A 16 -0.86 2.57 17.46
N ILE A 17 -1.41 3.65 18.06
CA ILE A 17 -0.93 4.19 19.33
C ILE A 17 -1.11 3.17 20.46
N GLU A 18 -2.26 2.52 20.54
CA GLU A 18 -2.52 1.44 21.51
C GLU A 18 -1.54 0.28 21.33
N ALA A 19 -1.29 -0.15 20.08
CA ALA A 19 -0.32 -1.19 19.77
C ALA A 19 1.13 -0.79 20.09
N ALA A 20 1.46 0.50 20.01
CA ALA A 20 2.78 1.02 20.38
C ALA A 20 2.98 1.13 21.90
N ASN A 21 1.92 1.47 22.65
CA ASN A 21 1.99 1.72 24.09
C ASN A 21 1.76 0.47 24.94
N SER A 22 1.10 -0.55 24.40
CA SER A 22 0.86 -1.80 25.10
C SER A 22 1.84 -2.89 24.62
N ALA A 23 2.08 -3.92 25.44
CA ALA A 23 2.76 -5.13 24.96
C ALA A 23 1.94 -5.89 23.89
N THR A 24 0.70 -5.44 23.62
CA THR A 24 -0.21 -5.98 22.62
C THR A 24 0.19 -5.51 21.24
N LYS A 25 0.90 -6.37 20.54
CA LYS A 25 1.30 -6.21 19.14
C LYS A 25 0.07 -6.00 18.25
N LEU A 26 0.21 -5.23 17.17
CA LEU A 26 -0.84 -5.11 16.15
C LEU A 26 -1.15 -6.50 15.59
N ASN A 27 -2.36 -7.01 15.85
CA ASN A 27 -2.75 -8.37 15.51
C ASN A 27 -3.21 -8.46 14.04
N VAL A 28 -2.26 -8.44 13.11
CA VAL A 28 -2.51 -8.52 11.66
C VAL A 28 -2.17 -9.90 11.12
N HIS A 29 -3.13 -10.54 10.44
CA HIS A 29 -2.97 -11.88 9.86
C HIS A 29 -2.91 -11.89 8.33
N ASP A 30 -3.23 -10.77 7.69
CA ASP A 30 -3.25 -10.60 6.24
C ASP A 30 -2.41 -9.36 5.84
N PRO A 31 -1.48 -9.46 4.87
CA PRO A 31 -0.69 -8.31 4.45
C PRO A 31 -1.53 -7.15 3.88
N ASP A 32 -2.72 -7.42 3.33
CA ASP A 32 -3.61 -6.38 2.80
C ASP A 32 -4.23 -5.54 3.94
N GLU A 33 -4.34 -6.09 5.15
CA GLU A 33 -4.77 -5.34 6.32
C GLU A 33 -3.73 -4.30 6.78
N ILE A 34 -2.45 -4.51 6.48
CA ILE A 34 -1.38 -3.54 6.78
C ILE A 34 -1.60 -2.26 5.96
N ALA A 35 -2.11 -2.38 4.73
CA ALA A 35 -2.28 -1.27 3.80
C ALA A 35 -3.12 -0.11 4.38
N LYS A 36 -4.18 -0.40 5.15
CA LYS A 36 -5.03 0.63 5.77
C LYS A 36 -4.26 1.44 6.83
N TYR A 37 -3.40 0.79 7.60
CA TYR A 37 -2.56 1.42 8.62
C TYR A 37 -1.42 2.22 8.00
N ALA A 38 -0.74 1.63 7.01
CA ALA A 38 0.28 2.29 6.21
C ALA A 38 -0.26 3.57 5.56
N LEU A 39 -1.40 3.48 4.88
CA LEU A 39 -2.00 4.62 4.18
C LEU A 39 -2.46 5.72 5.15
N SER A 40 -3.05 5.36 6.30
CA SER A 40 -3.45 6.34 7.31
C SER A 40 -2.26 7.05 7.95
N THR A 41 -1.15 6.33 8.14
CA THR A 41 0.11 6.90 8.63
C THR A 41 0.72 7.86 7.61
N LEU A 42 0.70 7.52 6.32
CA LEU A 42 1.12 8.44 5.24
C LEU A 42 0.24 9.68 5.14
N ALA A 43 -1.08 9.53 5.33
CA ALA A 43 -1.99 10.66 5.36
C ALA A 43 -1.69 11.61 6.55
N LEU A 44 -1.35 11.06 7.73
CA LEU A 44 -0.87 11.84 8.87
C LEU A 44 0.42 12.61 8.52
N LEU A 45 1.41 11.92 7.95
CA LEU A 45 2.70 12.50 7.54
C LEU A 45 2.58 13.59 6.49
N ALA A 46 1.65 13.42 5.54
CA ALA A 46 1.32 14.42 4.53
C ALA A 46 0.49 15.59 5.07
N GLY A 47 0.22 15.63 6.39
CA GLY A 47 -0.51 16.71 7.04
C GLY A 47 -2.02 16.72 6.74
N LEU A 48 -2.57 15.61 6.24
CA LEU A 48 -3.99 15.52 5.91
C LEU A 48 -4.89 15.26 7.12
N ILE A 49 -4.30 15.03 8.30
CA ILE A 49 -5.00 14.75 9.57
C ILE A 49 -4.55 15.77 10.63
N PRO A 50 -4.93 17.05 10.48
CA PRO A 50 -4.37 18.14 11.29
C PRO A 50 -4.81 18.10 12.76
N GLU A 51 -5.90 17.42 13.09
CA GLU A 51 -6.44 17.34 14.45
C GLU A 51 -5.60 16.44 15.37
N ILE A 52 -4.73 15.60 14.82
CA ILE A 52 -3.79 14.80 15.59
C ILE A 52 -2.48 15.59 15.66
N GLY A 53 -2.30 16.35 16.73
CA GLY A 53 -0.99 16.92 17.05
C GLY A 53 0.01 15.78 17.20
N SER A 54 1.09 15.81 16.42
CA SER A 54 2.04 14.70 16.35
C SER A 54 3.44 15.18 16.72
N THR A 55 4.02 14.53 17.73
CA THR A 55 5.46 14.69 18.03
C THR A 55 6.28 13.83 17.07
N VAL A 56 7.58 14.12 16.96
CA VAL A 56 8.49 13.32 16.12
C VAL A 56 8.45 11.85 16.54
N SER A 57 8.56 11.56 17.85
CA SER A 57 8.53 10.19 18.35
C SER A 57 7.22 9.47 18.02
N SER A 58 6.09 10.17 18.13
CA SER A 58 4.77 9.61 17.84
C SER A 58 4.68 9.19 16.36
N VAL A 59 5.10 10.06 15.44
CA VAL A 59 5.09 9.78 13.99
C VAL A 59 5.99 8.60 13.63
N ILE A 60 7.24 8.60 14.12
CA ILE A 60 8.21 7.53 13.84
C ILE A 60 7.72 6.19 14.41
N THR A 61 7.15 6.18 15.60
CA THR A 61 6.62 4.98 16.23
C THR A 61 5.43 4.41 15.44
N LEU A 62 4.52 5.28 15.00
CA LEU A 62 3.39 4.89 14.15
C LEU A 62 3.87 4.30 12.82
N ALA A 63 4.89 4.92 12.20
CA ALA A 63 5.52 4.41 11.00
C ALA A 63 6.11 3.01 11.20
N GLY A 64 6.88 2.82 12.28
CA GLY A 64 7.44 1.52 12.63
C GLY A 64 6.36 0.44 12.76
N GLN A 65 5.24 0.74 13.43
CA GLN A 65 4.14 -0.22 13.55
C GLN A 65 3.39 -0.47 12.24
N ALA A 66 3.21 0.56 11.41
CA ALA A 66 2.46 0.46 10.17
C ALA A 66 3.24 -0.23 9.04
N PHE A 67 4.55 0.00 8.94
CA PHE A 67 5.39 -0.56 7.87
C PHE A 67 6.20 -1.78 8.31
N LEU A 68 6.49 -1.91 9.61
CA LEU A 68 7.28 -3.00 10.18
C LEU A 68 6.57 -3.62 11.39
N PRO A 69 5.30 -4.08 11.23
CA PRO A 69 4.47 -4.49 12.35
C PRO A 69 5.20 -5.50 13.22
N SER A 70 5.39 -5.13 14.48
CA SER A 70 6.11 -5.94 15.46
C SER A 70 5.19 -7.03 16.01
N GLY A 71 4.87 -8.05 15.19
CA GLY A 71 3.92 -9.14 15.46
C GLY A 71 4.56 -10.48 15.87
N SER A 72 3.78 -11.56 15.96
CA SER A 72 4.29 -12.92 16.21
C SER A 72 5.02 -13.52 15.01
N GLU A 73 4.80 -13.06 13.77
CA GLU A 73 5.49 -13.60 12.58
C GLU A 73 5.60 -12.53 11.45
N PRO A 74 6.42 -11.47 11.58
CA PRO A 74 6.64 -10.51 10.48
C PRO A 74 7.06 -11.21 9.18
N GLU A 75 7.84 -12.29 9.31
CA GLU A 75 8.22 -13.19 8.21
C GLU A 75 7.03 -13.76 7.45
N ARG A 76 5.96 -14.12 8.16
CA ARG A 76 4.76 -14.68 7.55
C ARG A 76 4.07 -13.67 6.63
N LEU A 77 3.95 -12.41 7.06
CA LEU A 77 3.32 -11.36 6.24
C LEU A 77 4.11 -11.11 4.95
N TRP A 78 5.44 -11.12 5.03
CA TRP A 78 6.31 -10.99 3.87
C TRP A 78 6.27 -12.20 2.95
N ASN A 79 6.24 -13.42 3.51
CA ASN A 79 6.06 -14.65 2.74
C ASN A 79 4.72 -14.66 2.02
N MET A 80 3.63 -14.29 2.69
CA MET A 80 2.30 -14.20 2.08
C MET A 80 2.28 -13.17 0.93
N LEU A 81 2.92 -12.02 1.10
CA LEU A 81 3.02 -11.00 0.05
C LEU A 81 3.84 -11.50 -1.15
N ARG A 82 4.98 -12.17 -0.91
CA ARG A 82 5.78 -12.85 -1.95
C ARG A 82 4.93 -13.87 -2.70
N GLU A 83 4.37 -14.85 -2.01
CA GLU A 83 3.60 -15.95 -2.59
C GLU A 83 2.45 -15.43 -3.47
N ARG A 84 1.74 -14.41 -2.98
CA ARG A 84 0.65 -13.75 -3.71
C ARG A 84 1.07 -13.14 -5.05
N ILE A 85 2.24 -12.50 -5.09
CA ILE A 85 2.75 -11.90 -6.34
C ILE A 85 3.32 -12.98 -7.25
N GLU A 86 4.08 -13.94 -6.70
CA GLU A 86 4.65 -15.05 -7.46
C GLU A 86 3.58 -15.89 -8.16
N GLU A 87 2.46 -16.16 -7.48
CA GLU A 87 1.31 -16.86 -8.04
C GLU A 87 0.69 -16.08 -9.21
N LEU A 88 0.49 -14.76 -9.04
CA LEU A 88 -0.19 -13.94 -10.03
C LEU A 88 0.61 -13.74 -11.32
N ILE A 89 1.94 -13.78 -11.26
CA ILE A 89 2.81 -13.53 -12.43
C ILE A 89 3.59 -14.77 -12.88
N GLY A 90 3.40 -15.90 -12.20
CA GLY A 90 4.05 -17.18 -12.54
C GLY A 90 5.58 -17.16 -12.48
N SER A 91 6.18 -16.31 -11.63
CA SER A 91 7.64 -16.17 -11.49
C SER A 91 8.02 -16.19 -10.02
N LYS A 92 9.19 -16.74 -9.69
CA LYS A 92 9.64 -16.91 -8.30
C LYS A 92 10.91 -16.15 -7.98
N ILE A 93 10.96 -15.53 -6.81
CA ILE A 93 12.17 -14.94 -6.26
C ILE A 93 13.06 -16.10 -5.82
N SER A 94 14.35 -16.04 -6.12
CA SER A 94 15.27 -17.05 -5.58
C SER A 94 15.34 -16.94 -4.06
N ASP A 95 15.47 -18.07 -3.37
CA ASP A 95 15.54 -18.07 -1.90
C ASP A 95 16.75 -17.27 -1.38
N TYR A 96 17.85 -17.28 -2.16
CA TYR A 96 19.02 -16.45 -1.87
C TYR A 96 18.67 -14.95 -1.87
N HIS A 97 18.02 -14.46 -2.93
CA HIS A 97 17.66 -13.04 -3.03
C HIS A 97 16.59 -12.65 -1.99
N PHE A 98 15.62 -13.54 -1.75
CA PHE A 98 14.61 -13.32 -0.71
C PHE A 98 15.24 -13.22 0.69
N LYS A 99 16.24 -14.05 0.99
CA LYS A 99 16.99 -13.99 2.25
C LYS A 99 17.74 -12.66 2.42
N ILE A 100 18.31 -12.11 1.34
CA ILE A 100 18.95 -10.79 1.37
C ILE A 100 17.94 -9.71 1.73
N MET A 101 16.82 -9.63 1.01
CA MET A 101 15.79 -8.61 1.30
C MET A 101 15.23 -8.73 2.72
N LYS A 102 15.02 -9.95 3.20
CA LYS A 102 14.59 -10.21 4.58
C LYS A 102 15.59 -9.64 5.58
N ALA A 103 16.89 -9.90 5.40
CA ALA A 103 17.93 -9.36 6.27
C ALA A 103 17.94 -7.81 6.27
N LYS A 104 17.73 -7.18 5.11
CA LYS A 104 17.61 -5.71 5.02
C LYS A 104 16.38 -5.18 5.78
N ILE A 105 15.21 -5.83 5.66
CA ILE A 105 13.99 -5.46 6.40
C ILE A 105 14.17 -5.62 7.92
N GLU A 106 14.83 -6.69 8.37
CA GLU A 106 15.18 -6.87 9.78
C GLU A 106 16.11 -5.75 10.29
N GLY A 107 17.09 -5.36 9.47
CA GLY A 107 17.94 -4.20 9.71
C GLY A 107 17.12 -2.91 9.83
N PHE A 108 16.12 -2.70 8.97
CA PHE A 108 15.22 -1.55 9.07
C PHE A 108 14.43 -1.54 10.37
N GLN A 109 13.92 -2.70 10.81
CA GLN A 109 13.15 -2.80 12.05
C GLN A 109 13.99 -2.49 13.28
N ILE A 110 15.21 -3.01 13.34
CA ILE A 110 16.13 -2.76 14.45
C ILE A 110 16.52 -1.27 14.49
N ASN A 111 16.80 -0.65 13.35
CA ASN A 111 17.11 0.78 13.28
C ASN A 111 15.90 1.66 13.60
N MET A 112 14.71 1.32 13.10
CA MET A 112 13.47 2.06 13.38
C MET A 112 13.17 2.07 14.88
N ASN A 113 13.34 0.93 15.57
CA ASN A 113 13.16 0.83 17.01
C ASN A 113 14.18 1.69 17.78
N ALA A 114 15.45 1.64 17.37
CA ALA A 114 16.50 2.47 17.97
C ALA A 114 16.24 3.97 17.74
N PHE A 115 15.82 4.34 16.53
CA PHE A 115 15.50 5.71 16.16
C PHE A 115 14.27 6.24 16.93
N SER A 116 13.21 5.44 17.03
CA SER A 116 12.01 5.76 17.82
C SER A 116 12.36 6.11 19.26
N LYS A 117 13.28 5.34 19.88
CA LYS A 117 13.74 5.56 21.26
C LYS A 117 14.43 6.91 21.42
N VAL A 118 15.36 7.26 20.53
CA VAL A 118 16.08 8.54 20.65
C VAL A 118 15.17 9.74 20.34
N CYS A 119 14.19 9.58 19.44
CA CYS A 119 13.15 10.59 19.22
C CYS A 119 12.29 10.78 20.46
N LYS A 120 11.97 9.70 21.19
CA LYS A 120 11.23 9.78 22.46
C LYS A 120 12.02 10.56 23.51
N GLU A 121 13.30 10.25 23.68
CA GLU A 121 14.19 10.98 24.59
C GLU A 121 14.29 12.47 24.24
N TYR A 122 14.28 12.80 22.95
CA TYR A 122 14.21 14.18 22.49
C TYR A 122 12.90 14.87 22.85
N ASP A 123 11.75 14.20 22.64
CA ASP A 123 10.43 14.75 22.97
C ASP A 123 10.24 14.93 24.50
N GLU A 124 10.83 14.04 25.31
CA GLU A 124 10.69 14.03 26.78
C GLU A 124 11.73 14.87 27.54
N ALA A 125 12.70 15.48 26.83
CA ALA A 125 13.74 16.30 27.44
C ALA A 125 13.16 17.48 28.23
N LYS A 126 13.63 17.67 29.48
CA LYS A 126 13.01 18.60 30.45
C LYS A 126 13.61 20.00 30.46
N ASN A 127 14.80 20.16 29.87
CA ASN A 127 15.51 21.43 29.81
C ASN A 127 16.35 21.54 28.53
N GLU A 128 16.84 22.75 28.25
CA GLU A 128 17.57 23.07 27.00
C GLU A 128 18.85 22.24 26.82
N ASN A 129 19.57 21.93 27.90
CA ASN A 129 20.79 21.14 27.82
C ASN A 129 20.49 19.68 27.44
N GLU A 130 19.48 19.08 28.06
CA GLU A 130 18.96 17.76 27.69
C GLU A 130 18.44 17.76 26.25
N LYS A 131 17.65 18.78 25.87
CA LYS A 131 17.07 18.89 24.53
C LYS A 131 18.16 18.97 23.46
N ARG A 132 19.21 19.78 23.67
CA ARG A 132 20.36 19.88 22.77
C ARG A 132 21.16 18.58 22.66
N LYS A 133 21.36 17.85 23.78
CA LYS A 133 22.05 16.56 23.76
C LYS A 133 21.23 15.50 23.01
N ALA A 134 19.92 15.45 23.28
CA ALA A 134 19.00 14.56 22.58
C ALA A 134 18.89 14.92 21.10
N ALA A 135 18.89 16.21 20.74
CA ALA A 135 18.90 16.70 19.35
C ALA A 135 20.08 16.14 18.57
N ASN A 136 21.29 16.21 19.14
CA ASN A 136 22.49 15.65 18.52
C ASN A 136 22.40 14.12 18.38
N THR A 137 21.79 13.44 19.36
CA THR A 137 21.59 11.98 19.33
C THR A 137 20.58 11.56 18.24
N VAL A 138 19.48 12.31 18.11
CA VAL A 138 18.49 12.16 17.04
C VAL A 138 19.15 12.40 15.69
N LYS A 139 19.89 13.50 15.52
CA LYS A 139 20.62 13.79 14.27
C LYS A 139 21.55 12.64 13.89
N THR A 140 22.41 12.19 14.80
CA THR A 140 23.34 11.08 14.53
C THR A 140 22.61 9.79 14.15
N SER A 141 21.56 9.43 14.89
CA SER A 141 20.78 8.21 14.60
C SER A 141 20.00 8.32 13.30
N HIS A 142 19.47 9.50 12.99
CA HIS A 142 18.79 9.80 11.73
C HIS A 142 19.73 9.67 10.53
N ILE A 143 20.94 10.27 10.62
CA ILE A 143 21.99 10.12 9.60
C ILE A 143 22.24 8.63 9.34
N ALA A 144 22.56 7.88 10.38
CA ALA A 144 22.94 6.47 10.22
C ALA A 144 21.79 5.63 9.64
N PHE A 145 20.56 5.81 10.13
CA PHE A 145 19.42 5.07 9.62
C PHE A 145 19.11 5.42 8.16
N LEU A 146 19.18 6.70 7.79
CA LEU A 146 19.02 7.14 6.41
C LEU A 146 20.05 6.46 5.48
N PHE A 147 21.30 6.29 5.93
CA PHE A 147 22.31 5.53 5.16
C PHE A 147 21.98 4.04 5.03
N VAL A 148 21.52 3.39 6.10
CA VAL A 148 21.11 1.97 6.07
C VAL A 148 20.03 1.76 5.02
N ILE A 149 19.01 2.62 5.00
CA ILE A 149 17.92 2.53 4.02
C ILE A 149 18.45 2.79 2.61
N ARG A 150 19.19 3.88 2.38
CA ARG A 150 19.75 4.22 1.06
C ARG A 150 20.62 3.10 0.49
N GLY A 151 21.47 2.48 1.31
CA GLY A 151 22.35 1.39 0.89
C GLY A 151 21.59 0.11 0.53
N SER A 152 20.39 -0.06 1.08
CA SER A 152 19.58 -1.27 0.90
C SER A 152 18.62 -1.20 -0.29
N ILE A 153 18.26 0.00 -0.76
CA ILE A 153 17.31 0.20 -1.88
C ILE A 153 17.67 -0.63 -3.15
N PRO A 154 18.94 -0.70 -3.60
CA PRO A 154 19.30 -1.48 -4.78
C PRO A 154 18.94 -2.98 -4.68
N GLU A 155 18.95 -3.54 -3.48
CA GLU A 155 18.57 -4.95 -3.27
C GLU A 155 17.08 -5.19 -3.58
N PHE A 156 16.22 -4.20 -3.38
CA PHE A 156 14.81 -4.30 -3.74
C PHE A 156 14.55 -4.00 -5.22
N GLN A 157 15.56 -3.51 -5.93
CA GLN A 157 15.50 -3.17 -7.36
C GLN A 157 16.34 -4.11 -8.23
N ALA A 158 16.75 -5.26 -7.68
CA ALA A 158 17.60 -6.20 -8.36
C ALA A 158 16.99 -6.62 -9.71
N LYS A 159 17.86 -6.64 -10.72
CA LYS A 159 17.50 -7.04 -12.08
C LYS A 159 16.84 -8.43 -12.07
N ASP A 160 15.84 -8.59 -12.92
CA ASP A 160 15.04 -9.80 -13.11
C ASP A 160 14.01 -10.05 -11.98
N TYR A 161 14.07 -9.29 -10.89
CA TYR A 161 13.19 -9.42 -9.73
C TYR A 161 12.27 -8.21 -9.51
N GLU A 162 12.38 -7.14 -10.31
CA GLU A 162 11.76 -5.83 -10.02
C GLU A 162 10.23 -5.88 -9.85
N VAL A 163 9.55 -6.73 -10.62
CA VAL A 163 8.10 -6.93 -10.51
C VAL A 163 7.74 -7.63 -9.20
N MET A 164 8.51 -8.64 -8.83
CA MET A 164 8.23 -9.52 -7.69
C MET A 164 8.54 -8.84 -6.37
N THR A 165 9.56 -7.98 -6.36
CA THR A 165 9.98 -7.21 -5.19
C THR A 165 9.22 -5.90 -5.04
N LEU A 166 8.37 -5.51 -6.01
CA LEU A 166 7.74 -4.19 -6.05
C LEU A 166 7.02 -3.78 -4.76
N PRO A 167 6.25 -4.64 -4.07
CA PRO A 167 5.66 -4.29 -2.77
C PRO A 167 6.69 -4.05 -1.67
N LEU A 168 7.78 -4.83 -1.63
CA LEU A 168 8.86 -4.65 -0.65
C LEU A 168 9.69 -3.40 -0.98
N PHE A 169 9.90 -3.11 -2.26
CA PHE A 169 10.49 -1.85 -2.71
C PHE A 169 9.62 -0.67 -2.26
N ALA A 170 8.30 -0.71 -2.47
CA ALA A 170 7.40 0.36 -2.06
C ALA A 170 7.46 0.62 -0.54
N LEU A 171 7.60 -0.43 0.26
CA LEU A 171 7.83 -0.32 1.70
C LEU A 171 9.16 0.42 2.02
N ALA A 172 10.27 -0.05 1.43
CA ALA A 172 11.59 0.53 1.66
C ALA A 172 11.68 1.99 1.17
N ALA A 173 11.14 2.26 -0.02
CA ALA A 173 11.03 3.60 -0.61
C ALA A 173 10.20 4.53 0.27
N THR A 174 9.09 4.05 0.83
CA THR A 174 8.27 4.82 1.77
C THR A 174 9.07 5.22 3.01
N MET A 175 9.77 4.28 3.65
CA MET A 175 10.62 4.61 4.80
C MET A 175 11.75 5.58 4.45
N HIS A 176 12.36 5.44 3.28
CA HIS A 176 13.38 6.37 2.81
C HIS A 176 12.83 7.80 2.71
N LEU A 177 11.72 7.97 2.01
CA LEU A 177 11.09 9.27 1.79
C LEU A 177 10.57 9.88 3.10
N MET A 178 10.14 9.05 4.04
CA MET A 178 9.74 9.51 5.38
C MET A 178 10.92 10.07 6.16
N LEU A 179 12.05 9.36 6.22
CA LEU A 179 13.25 9.87 6.89
C LEU A 179 13.72 11.20 6.25
N LEU A 180 13.75 11.27 4.92
CA LEU A 180 14.05 12.52 4.22
C LEU A 180 13.07 13.65 4.62
N ALA A 181 11.76 13.37 4.62
CA ALA A 181 10.76 14.34 5.02
C ALA A 181 10.92 14.80 6.48
N ASP A 182 11.26 13.90 7.40
CA ASP A 182 11.49 14.22 8.81
C ASP A 182 12.74 15.09 8.98
N GLY A 183 13.84 14.76 8.30
CA GLY A 183 15.04 15.59 8.25
C GLY A 183 14.78 16.97 7.64
N ILE A 184 13.90 17.09 6.64
CA ILE A 184 13.51 18.38 6.05
C ILE A 184 12.69 19.23 7.03
N LYS A 185 11.74 18.61 7.74
CA LYS A 185 10.81 19.31 8.64
C LYS A 185 11.46 19.69 9.97
N ASN A 186 12.25 18.79 10.54
CA ASN A 186 12.75 18.89 11.92
C ASN A 186 14.28 19.07 11.99
N GLY A 187 15.00 18.95 10.87
CA GLY A 187 16.46 18.89 10.87
C GLY A 187 17.12 20.13 11.48
N LYS A 188 16.51 21.31 11.33
CA LYS A 188 17.01 22.55 11.96
C LYS A 188 17.05 22.42 13.48
N ASP A 189 15.99 21.88 14.08
CA ASP A 189 15.88 21.68 15.52
C ASP A 189 16.80 20.57 16.03
N TRP A 190 17.23 19.67 15.14
CA TRP A 190 18.23 18.64 15.42
C TRP A 190 19.68 19.11 15.20
N GLY A 191 19.87 20.33 14.69
CA GLY A 191 21.18 20.92 14.43
C GLY A 191 21.80 20.51 13.09
N TYR A 192 21.00 20.17 12.08
CA TYR A 192 21.46 20.11 10.70
C TYR A 192 21.80 21.51 10.16
N SER A 193 22.77 21.56 9.25
CA SER A 193 23.02 22.79 8.47
C SER A 193 21.96 22.95 7.38
N GLU A 194 21.73 24.18 6.94
CA GLU A 194 20.85 24.45 5.79
C GLU A 194 21.31 23.72 4.52
N THR A 195 22.62 23.55 4.33
CA THR A 195 23.18 22.75 3.23
C THR A 195 22.71 21.30 3.29
N ASN A 196 22.74 20.66 4.47
CA ASN A 196 22.27 19.28 4.61
C ASN A 196 20.75 19.18 4.42
N ILE A 197 19.98 20.15 4.94
CA ILE A 197 18.52 20.19 4.74
C ILE A 197 18.17 20.38 3.26
N SER A 198 18.90 21.25 2.56
CA SER A 198 18.73 21.43 1.11
C SER A 198 19.06 20.15 0.35
N GLY A 199 20.16 19.46 0.70
CA GLY A 199 20.51 18.18 0.09
C GLY A 199 19.43 17.11 0.26
N MET A 200 18.85 16.99 1.46
CA MET A 200 17.70 16.09 1.68
C MET A 200 16.47 16.49 0.86
N ARG A 201 16.21 17.80 0.72
CA ARG A 201 15.10 18.32 -0.10
C ARG A 201 15.31 18.03 -1.59
N ASP A 202 16.52 18.19 -2.08
CA ASP A 202 16.87 17.92 -3.48
C ASP A 202 16.77 16.42 -3.79
N GLU A 203 17.26 15.56 -2.89
CA GLU A 203 17.08 14.11 -3.02
C GLU A 203 15.61 13.71 -2.96
N PHE A 204 14.83 14.23 -2.00
CA PHE A 204 13.41 13.94 -1.90
C PHE A 204 12.68 14.29 -3.20
N LYS A 205 12.89 15.50 -3.73
CA LYS A 205 12.32 15.93 -5.01
C LYS A 205 12.73 15.03 -6.16
N LYS A 206 14.02 14.66 -6.23
CA LYS A 206 14.54 13.74 -7.25
C LYS A 206 13.81 12.39 -7.20
N LEU A 207 13.55 11.87 -6.00
CA LEU A 207 12.92 10.56 -5.82
C LEU A 207 11.39 10.58 -6.03
N THR A 208 10.74 11.74 -5.93
CA THR A 208 9.28 11.88 -6.06
C THR A 208 8.81 12.56 -7.35
N SER A 209 9.72 13.15 -8.14
CA SER A 209 9.40 13.90 -9.36
C SER A 209 9.96 13.23 -10.61
N PRO A 210 9.10 12.73 -11.52
CA PRO A 210 9.52 12.13 -12.78
C PRO A 210 10.44 13.04 -13.62
N GLY A 211 11.55 12.47 -14.12
CA GLY A 211 12.44 13.14 -15.08
C GLY A 211 13.56 13.98 -14.47
N THR A 212 13.72 14.00 -13.15
CA THR A 212 14.87 14.66 -12.50
C THR A 212 16.06 13.71 -12.47
N VAL A 213 17.03 13.90 -13.36
CA VAL A 213 18.32 13.20 -13.30
C VAL A 213 19.21 13.92 -12.30
N ALA A 214 19.64 13.25 -11.22
CA ALA A 214 20.65 13.82 -10.35
C ALA A 214 22.04 13.63 -10.95
N LYS A 215 22.87 14.67 -10.81
CA LYS A 215 24.32 14.51 -10.80
C LYS A 215 24.74 14.20 -9.36
N PHE A 216 25.60 13.21 -9.17
CA PHE A 216 26.27 13.04 -7.90
C PHE A 216 27.23 14.22 -7.69
N ASP A 217 27.01 14.99 -6.64
CA ASP A 217 27.96 16.00 -6.20
C ASP A 217 29.06 15.33 -5.36
N ARG A 218 30.32 15.53 -5.77
CA ARG A 218 31.50 14.98 -5.08
C ARG A 218 31.57 15.47 -3.63
N GLN A 219 31.24 16.74 -3.39
CA GLN A 219 31.31 17.31 -2.04
C GLN A 219 30.25 16.67 -1.15
N SER A 220 29.01 16.56 -1.63
CA SER A 220 27.94 15.87 -0.93
C SER A 220 28.31 14.43 -0.52
N LEU A 221 28.89 13.62 -1.42
CA LEU A 221 29.29 12.25 -1.08
C LEU A 221 30.45 12.17 -0.07
N SER A 222 31.38 13.13 -0.11
CA SER A 222 32.45 13.24 0.88
C SER A 222 31.88 13.57 2.26
N ASP A 223 31.01 14.58 2.35
CA ASP A 223 30.35 14.99 3.60
C ASP A 223 29.52 13.85 4.19
N GLU A 224 28.82 13.12 3.33
CA GLU A 224 28.06 11.92 3.69
C GLU A 224 28.93 10.83 4.34
N ARG A 225 30.11 10.56 3.76
CA ARG A 225 31.05 9.58 4.31
C ARG A 225 31.50 9.96 5.71
N TYR A 226 31.93 11.22 5.91
CA TYR A 226 32.37 11.71 7.21
C TYR A 226 31.24 11.68 8.24
N ALA A 227 30.02 12.06 7.84
CA ALA A 227 28.85 12.05 8.70
C ALA A 227 28.54 10.64 9.22
N LEU A 228 28.61 9.60 8.37
CA LEU A 228 28.37 8.23 8.80
C LEU A 228 29.50 7.67 9.68
N GLN A 229 30.77 8.01 9.39
CA GLN A 229 31.90 7.64 10.26
C GLN A 229 31.77 8.24 11.66
N ASP A 230 31.44 9.53 11.74
CA ASP A 230 31.19 10.23 12.99
C ASP A 230 29.98 9.63 13.74
N ALA A 231 28.92 9.25 13.01
CA ALA A 231 27.76 8.60 13.59
C ALA A 231 28.11 7.23 14.21
N ILE A 232 28.91 6.40 13.53
CA ILE A 232 29.38 5.11 14.05
C ILE A 232 30.23 5.30 15.32
N LYS A 233 31.16 6.26 15.29
CA LYS A 233 32.02 6.57 16.45
C LYS A 233 31.17 7.00 17.65
N LYS A 234 30.29 7.99 17.47
CA LYS A 234 29.39 8.49 18.52
C LYS A 234 28.43 7.43 19.02
N GLY A 235 27.85 6.61 18.13
CA GLY A 235 26.96 5.52 18.51
C GLY A 235 27.65 4.50 19.42
N THR A 236 28.93 4.20 19.15
CA THR A 236 29.75 3.35 20.01
C THR A 236 29.94 3.98 21.39
N GLU A 237 30.29 5.26 21.44
CA GLU A 237 30.46 6.02 22.69
C GLU A 237 29.16 6.12 23.52
N TRP A 238 28.00 6.18 22.85
CA TRP A 238 26.69 6.26 23.50
C TRP A 238 26.09 4.90 23.87
N GLY A 239 26.74 3.79 23.52
CA GLY A 239 26.24 2.45 23.81
C GLY A 239 25.02 2.06 22.97
N VAL A 240 24.96 2.51 21.71
CA VAL A 240 23.97 2.01 20.73
C VAL A 240 24.10 0.46 20.65
N PRO A 241 22.99 -0.30 20.63
CA PRO A 241 23.06 -1.76 20.60
C PRO A 241 23.93 -2.29 19.45
N ALA A 242 24.73 -3.32 19.72
CA ALA A 242 25.68 -3.87 18.73
C ALA A 242 25.01 -4.22 17.40
N LYS A 243 23.84 -4.87 17.43
CA LYS A 243 23.07 -5.20 16.21
C LYS A 243 22.67 -3.98 15.38
N VAL A 244 22.48 -2.82 16.00
CA VAL A 244 22.21 -1.56 15.28
C VAL A 244 23.52 -1.05 14.67
N LEU A 245 24.60 -1.01 15.44
CA LEU A 245 25.92 -0.59 14.94
C LEU A 245 26.41 -1.47 13.78
N ASP A 246 26.15 -2.78 13.81
CA ASP A 246 26.49 -3.71 12.73
C ASP A 246 25.85 -3.27 11.41
N THR A 247 24.57 -2.86 11.42
CA THR A 247 23.91 -2.35 10.22
C THR A 247 24.51 -1.03 9.73
N TRP A 248 25.02 -0.17 10.63
CA TRP A 248 25.67 1.09 10.24
C TRP A 248 27.02 0.83 9.60
N HIS A 249 27.79 -0.12 10.15
CA HIS A 249 29.04 -0.60 9.56
C HIS A 249 28.82 -1.28 8.20
N GLU A 250 27.77 -2.08 8.07
CA GLU A 250 27.37 -2.70 6.80
C GLU A 250 27.02 -1.61 5.78
N ALA A 251 26.17 -0.63 6.14
CA ALA A 251 25.81 0.48 5.25
C ALA A 251 27.02 1.31 4.81
N TYR A 252 27.97 1.55 5.72
CA TYR A 252 29.23 2.22 5.38
C TYR A 252 30.05 1.38 4.39
N SER A 253 30.17 0.07 4.64
CA SER A 253 30.93 -0.85 3.80
C SER A 253 30.30 -1.02 2.41
N ASP A 254 28.98 -1.15 2.32
CA ASP A 254 28.23 -1.32 1.08
C ASP A 254 28.32 -0.08 0.17
N ARG A 255 28.30 1.11 0.79
CA ARG A 255 28.30 2.39 0.07
C ARG A 255 29.70 2.89 -0.28
N PHE A 256 30.66 2.78 0.62
CA PHE A 256 32.00 3.36 0.44
C PHE A 256 33.09 2.31 0.23
N GLY A 257 32.87 1.07 0.69
CA GLY A 257 33.85 -0.01 0.62
C GLY A 257 35.21 0.35 1.24
N PRO A 258 36.29 -0.38 0.89
CA PRO A 258 37.65 0.01 1.25
C PRO A 258 38.17 1.20 0.42
N LYS A 259 37.37 1.72 -0.52
CA LYS A 259 37.81 2.70 -1.50
C LYS A 259 38.01 4.06 -0.83
N THR A 260 39.09 4.74 -1.20
CA THR A 260 39.40 6.10 -0.74
C THR A 260 39.11 7.13 -1.82
N ASN A 261 39.15 6.74 -3.10
CA ASN A 261 38.87 7.60 -4.23
C ASN A 261 37.36 7.79 -4.45
N ILE A 262 36.88 9.03 -4.37
CA ILE A 262 35.47 9.38 -4.52
C ILE A 262 34.93 9.11 -5.93
N ASP A 263 35.76 9.21 -6.97
CA ASP A 263 35.34 8.98 -8.35
C ASP A 263 35.08 7.49 -8.62
N GLU A 264 35.85 6.60 -7.99
CA GLU A 264 35.59 5.16 -8.04
C GLU A 264 34.31 4.79 -7.31
N ILE A 265 34.02 5.46 -6.18
CA ILE A 265 32.78 5.27 -5.42
C ILE A 265 31.59 5.75 -6.26
N ILE A 266 31.67 6.93 -6.88
CA ILE A 266 30.62 7.44 -7.78
C ILE A 266 30.35 6.45 -8.90
N ARG A 267 31.41 5.98 -9.59
CA ARG A 267 31.26 5.03 -10.70
C ARG A 267 30.59 3.74 -10.26
N ASP A 268 30.92 3.22 -9.08
CA ASP A 268 30.29 2.01 -8.54
C ASP A 268 28.83 2.25 -8.14
N ILE A 269 28.51 3.39 -7.54
CA ILE A 269 27.13 3.76 -7.24
C ILE A 269 26.32 3.86 -8.54
N GLU A 270 26.85 4.57 -9.54
CA GLU A 270 26.21 4.71 -10.86
C GLU A 270 26.07 3.36 -11.57
N ALA A 271 27.04 2.46 -11.44
CA ALA A 271 26.95 1.10 -11.99
C ALA A 271 25.92 0.21 -11.25
N LYS A 272 25.75 0.42 -9.94
CA LYS A 272 24.73 -0.27 -9.12
C LYS A 272 23.33 0.29 -9.33
N VAL A 273 23.19 1.54 -9.79
CA VAL A 273 21.90 2.09 -10.25
C VAL A 273 21.54 1.40 -11.56
N THR A 274 20.93 0.23 -11.46
CA THR A 274 20.52 -0.57 -12.62
C THR A 274 19.26 -0.02 -13.31
N HIS A 275 19.35 0.16 -14.62
CA HIS A 275 18.31 0.06 -15.67
C HIS A 275 16.83 0.29 -15.26
N GLY A 276 16.51 1.50 -14.80
CA GLY A 276 15.15 1.89 -14.47
C GLY A 276 15.01 3.41 -14.35
N PRO A 277 13.78 3.92 -14.11
CA PRO A 277 13.58 5.32 -13.82
C PRO A 277 14.38 5.74 -12.59
N SER A 278 14.92 6.97 -12.60
CA SER A 278 15.76 7.49 -11.51
C SER A 278 14.99 7.90 -10.26
N ASP A 279 13.66 7.93 -10.34
CA ASP A 279 12.74 8.31 -9.28
C ASP A 279 11.81 7.14 -8.91
N TYR A 280 11.38 7.10 -7.65
CA TYR A 280 10.58 6.00 -7.12
C TYR A 280 9.17 5.96 -7.71
N VAL A 281 8.57 7.12 -8.01
CA VAL A 281 7.22 7.19 -8.59
C VAL A 281 7.19 6.54 -9.97
N SER A 282 8.11 6.92 -10.85
CA SER A 282 8.24 6.32 -12.18
C SER A 282 8.65 4.84 -12.10
N TYR A 283 9.52 4.47 -11.15
CA TYR A 283 9.91 3.07 -10.94
C TYR A 283 8.69 2.20 -10.64
N VAL A 284 7.84 2.61 -9.68
CA VAL A 284 6.67 1.81 -9.32
C VAL A 284 5.66 1.69 -10.46
N TRP A 285 5.43 2.76 -11.21
CA TRP A 285 4.52 2.72 -12.35
C TRP A 285 5.04 1.83 -13.47
N LYS A 286 6.33 1.94 -13.82
CA LYS A 286 6.96 1.08 -14.83
C LYS A 286 6.79 -0.39 -14.47
N TYR A 287 7.19 -0.79 -13.27
CA TYR A 287 7.21 -2.21 -12.91
C TYR A 287 5.83 -2.75 -12.51
N TYR A 288 4.90 -1.89 -12.11
CA TYR A 288 3.48 -2.22 -12.07
C TYR A 288 2.97 -2.63 -13.46
N GLU A 289 3.24 -1.82 -14.49
CA GLU A 289 2.84 -2.10 -15.88
C GLU A 289 3.56 -3.32 -16.46
N GLU A 290 4.87 -3.48 -16.21
CA GLU A 290 5.61 -4.67 -16.64
C GLU A 290 5.10 -5.94 -15.96
N GLY A 291 4.77 -5.88 -14.67
CA GLY A 291 4.19 -7.03 -13.99
C GLY A 291 2.80 -7.38 -14.49
N ARG A 292 2.02 -6.38 -14.91
CA ARG A 292 0.72 -6.60 -15.54
C ARG A 292 0.83 -7.41 -16.83
N LYS A 293 1.89 -7.20 -17.62
CA LYS A 293 2.18 -8.00 -18.83
C LYS A 293 2.55 -9.45 -18.52
N LYS A 294 2.95 -9.75 -17.29
CA LYS A 294 3.35 -11.08 -16.81
C LYS A 294 2.23 -11.82 -16.09
N VAL A 295 1.06 -11.19 -15.88
CA VAL A 295 -0.06 -11.82 -15.16
C VAL A 295 -0.42 -13.15 -15.82
N VAL A 296 -0.48 -14.21 -15.02
CA VAL A 296 -0.90 -15.54 -15.43
C VAL A 296 -2.41 -15.64 -15.22
N PRO A 297 -3.20 -15.78 -16.29
CA PRO A 297 -4.64 -15.96 -16.19
C PRO A 297 -5.02 -17.16 -15.33
N TYR A 298 -6.05 -17.02 -14.50
CA TYR A 298 -6.63 -18.18 -13.83
C TYR A 298 -7.22 -19.16 -14.84
N LYS A 299 -7.11 -20.44 -14.53
CA LYS A 299 -7.81 -21.48 -15.29
C LYS A 299 -9.33 -21.34 -15.06
N PRO A 300 -10.14 -21.51 -16.11
CA PRO A 300 -11.59 -21.56 -15.94
C PRO A 300 -11.96 -22.75 -15.05
N HIS A 301 -12.95 -22.55 -14.20
CA HIS A 301 -13.39 -23.58 -13.25
C HIS A 301 -14.25 -24.68 -13.89
N ILE A 302 -14.76 -24.42 -15.10
CA ILE A 302 -15.44 -25.36 -15.98
C ILE A 302 -14.66 -25.32 -17.30
N ASN A 303 -14.15 -26.46 -17.75
CA ASN A 303 -13.34 -26.56 -18.97
C ASN A 303 -14.19 -27.06 -20.13
N GLU A 304 -15.11 -26.20 -20.59
CA GLU A 304 -15.97 -26.45 -21.75
C GLU A 304 -15.54 -25.53 -22.91
N PRO A 305 -15.07 -26.08 -24.04
CA PRO A 305 -14.58 -25.29 -25.18
C PRO A 305 -15.59 -24.26 -25.71
N GLU A 306 -16.88 -24.54 -25.54
CA GLU A 306 -17.99 -23.70 -25.98
C GLU A 306 -18.27 -22.52 -25.02
N ASN A 307 -17.77 -22.57 -23.78
CA ASN A 307 -18.07 -21.57 -22.75
C ASN A 307 -17.01 -20.46 -22.67
N ARG A 308 -16.87 -19.69 -23.77
CA ARG A 308 -15.90 -18.58 -23.89
C ARG A 308 -16.02 -17.54 -22.77
N GLY A 309 -17.23 -17.35 -22.22
CA GLY A 309 -17.51 -16.42 -21.13
C GLY A 309 -16.79 -16.77 -19.83
N ILE A 310 -16.73 -18.05 -19.43
CA ILE A 310 -16.02 -18.47 -18.20
C ILE A 310 -14.53 -18.20 -18.33
N THR A 311 -13.94 -18.53 -19.49
CA THR A 311 -12.52 -18.30 -19.76
C THR A 311 -12.17 -16.81 -19.72
N ALA A 312 -13.01 -15.96 -20.33
CA ALA A 312 -12.82 -14.51 -20.28
C ALA A 312 -12.91 -13.97 -18.84
N GLY A 313 -13.91 -14.40 -18.07
CA GLY A 313 -14.08 -14.00 -16.67
C GLY A 313 -12.91 -14.41 -15.78
N ALA A 314 -12.49 -15.68 -15.86
CA ALA A 314 -11.34 -16.20 -15.10
C ALA A 314 -10.04 -15.46 -15.43
N ARG A 315 -9.82 -15.18 -16.72
CA ARG A 315 -8.66 -14.39 -17.17
C ARG A 315 -8.70 -12.98 -16.60
N LEU A 316 -9.80 -12.26 -16.79
CA LEU A 316 -9.90 -10.87 -16.35
C LEU A 316 -9.80 -10.73 -14.83
N ARG A 317 -10.28 -11.73 -14.07
CA ARG A 317 -10.15 -11.78 -12.62
C ARG A 317 -8.69 -11.81 -12.14
N ALA A 318 -7.79 -12.49 -12.84
CA ALA A 318 -6.36 -12.48 -12.47
C ALA A 318 -5.76 -11.06 -12.55
N TYR A 319 -6.16 -10.28 -13.56
CA TYR A 319 -5.76 -8.88 -13.69
C TYR A 319 -6.39 -8.00 -12.60
N ALA A 320 -7.65 -8.23 -12.25
CA ALA A 320 -8.32 -7.50 -11.18
C ALA A 320 -7.63 -7.71 -9.82
N ASP A 321 -7.25 -8.96 -9.52
CA ASP A 321 -6.54 -9.31 -8.29
C ASP A 321 -5.13 -8.69 -8.26
N TYR A 322 -4.41 -8.72 -9.38
CA TYR A 322 -3.10 -8.06 -9.51
C TYR A 322 -3.22 -6.54 -9.34
N ASP A 323 -4.12 -5.89 -10.08
CA ASP A 323 -4.32 -4.44 -10.04
C ASP A 323 -4.75 -3.98 -8.62
N SER A 324 -5.62 -4.73 -7.96
CA SER A 324 -6.08 -4.45 -6.59
C SER A 324 -4.95 -4.57 -5.56
N ARG A 325 -4.15 -5.64 -5.62
CA ARG A 325 -3.02 -5.85 -4.69
C ARG A 325 -1.94 -4.79 -4.86
N MET A 326 -1.59 -4.47 -6.10
CA MET A 326 -0.62 -3.41 -6.39
C MET A 326 -1.16 -2.03 -6.00
N ALA A 327 -2.46 -1.77 -6.17
CA ALA A 327 -3.07 -0.54 -5.67
C ALA A 327 -2.92 -0.41 -4.15
N MET A 328 -3.26 -1.46 -3.40
CA MET A 328 -3.23 -1.46 -1.92
C MET A 328 -1.80 -1.33 -1.36
N THR A 329 -0.82 -2.01 -1.97
CA THR A 329 0.53 -2.17 -1.39
C THR A 329 1.62 -1.33 -2.05
N VAL A 330 1.33 -0.71 -3.21
CA VAL A 330 2.33 0.05 -3.99
C VAL A 330 1.79 1.42 -4.41
N LEU A 331 0.74 1.45 -5.25
CA LEU A 331 0.34 2.67 -5.96
C LEU A 331 -0.27 3.71 -5.03
N ASN A 332 -0.99 3.28 -3.98
CA ASN A 332 -1.54 4.22 -3.00
C ASN A 332 -0.45 4.90 -2.16
N TYR A 333 0.66 4.21 -1.89
CA TYR A 333 1.79 4.80 -1.18
C TYR A 333 2.47 5.84 -2.05
N ALA A 334 2.75 5.47 -3.31
CA ALA A 334 3.36 6.35 -4.30
C ALA A 334 2.53 7.60 -4.61
N ALA A 335 1.20 7.52 -4.49
CA ALA A 335 0.33 8.68 -4.63
C ALA A 335 0.52 9.73 -3.52
N LEU A 336 1.00 9.34 -2.33
CA LEU A 336 1.27 10.25 -1.20
C LEU A 336 2.72 10.71 -1.12
N TRP A 337 3.65 9.96 -1.69
CA TRP A 337 5.09 10.24 -1.61
C TRP A 337 5.50 11.69 -1.89
N PRO A 338 5.01 12.38 -2.95
CA PRO A 338 5.40 13.76 -3.21
C PRO A 338 5.04 14.72 -2.07
N PHE A 339 4.01 14.41 -1.27
CA PHE A 339 3.45 15.33 -0.29
C PHE A 339 4.03 15.15 1.11
N LEU A 340 4.87 14.14 1.34
CA LEU A 340 5.41 13.83 2.67
C LEU A 340 6.26 14.97 3.23
N ALA A 341 6.93 15.77 2.40
CA ALA A 341 7.76 16.90 2.83
C ALA A 341 6.95 18.19 3.16
N GLY A 342 5.60 18.13 3.16
CA GLY A 342 4.72 19.24 3.55
C GLY A 342 4.08 19.99 2.38
N GLU A 343 4.25 19.49 1.15
CA GLU A 343 3.56 20.01 -0.03
C GLU A 343 2.06 19.66 0.03
N LYS A 344 1.19 20.58 -0.42
CA LYS A 344 -0.26 20.34 -0.39
C LYS A 344 -0.63 19.25 -1.38
N VAL A 345 -1.42 18.27 -0.92
CA VAL A 345 -1.96 17.21 -1.78
C VAL A 345 -2.86 17.81 -2.85
N THR A 346 -2.57 17.49 -4.11
CA THR A 346 -3.34 17.96 -5.27
C THR A 346 -4.66 17.19 -5.41
N GLU A 347 -5.64 17.76 -6.13
CA GLU A 347 -6.87 17.04 -6.48
C GLU A 347 -6.59 15.72 -7.21
N ARG A 348 -5.58 15.72 -8.09
CA ARG A 348 -5.12 14.52 -8.79
C ARG A 348 -4.55 13.48 -7.81
N GLY A 349 -3.78 13.90 -6.81
CA GLY A 349 -3.31 13.04 -5.72
C GLY A 349 -4.47 12.42 -4.94
N MET A 350 -5.47 13.24 -4.57
CA MET A 350 -6.68 12.76 -3.89
C MET A 350 -7.52 11.80 -4.75
N MET A 351 -7.59 12.02 -6.07
CA MET A 351 -8.25 11.11 -7.00
C MET A 351 -7.54 9.75 -7.07
N PHE A 352 -6.20 9.74 -7.08
CA PHE A 352 -5.45 8.49 -7.04
C PHE A 352 -5.58 7.75 -5.71
N LEU A 353 -5.69 8.48 -4.59
CA LEU A 353 -5.92 7.89 -3.27
C LEU A 353 -7.32 7.33 -3.08
N SER A 354 -8.31 7.89 -3.77
CA SER A 354 -9.69 7.41 -3.74
C SER A 354 -10.01 6.40 -4.84
N ARG A 355 -9.00 5.92 -5.58
CA ARG A 355 -9.21 5.00 -6.71
C ARG A 355 -10.00 3.76 -6.29
N GLU A 356 -10.80 3.28 -7.22
CA GLU A 356 -11.54 2.04 -7.04
C GLU A 356 -10.67 0.84 -7.43
N ILE A 357 -10.69 -0.19 -6.59
CA ILE A 357 -10.11 -1.51 -6.85
C ILE A 357 -11.23 -2.50 -7.14
N PHE A 358 -10.94 -3.54 -7.91
CA PHE A 358 -11.97 -4.44 -8.44
C PHE A 358 -11.69 -5.90 -8.09
N TYR A 359 -12.75 -6.60 -7.72
CA TYR A 359 -12.76 -8.05 -7.51
C TYR A 359 -13.72 -8.71 -8.50
N GLY A 360 -13.34 -9.91 -8.97
CA GLY A 360 -14.03 -10.59 -10.05
C GLY A 360 -13.47 -10.20 -11.44
N PRO A 361 -14.12 -10.60 -12.54
CA PRO A 361 -15.44 -11.22 -12.59
C PRO A 361 -15.53 -12.56 -11.84
N PHE A 362 -16.54 -12.68 -10.98
CA PHE A 362 -16.98 -13.97 -10.47
C PHE A 362 -18.10 -14.46 -11.38
N GLY A 363 -17.84 -15.51 -12.17
CA GLY A 363 -18.76 -16.04 -13.17
C GLY A 363 -18.26 -15.82 -14.59
N ARG A 364 -19.20 -15.59 -15.51
CA ARG A 364 -18.98 -15.54 -16.97
C ARG A 364 -18.89 -14.11 -17.48
N CYS A 365 -18.27 -13.95 -18.65
CA CYS A 365 -18.24 -12.73 -19.43
C CYS A 365 -17.48 -11.57 -18.76
N THR A 366 -17.26 -10.49 -19.51
CA THR A 366 -16.42 -9.36 -19.10
C THR A 366 -17.04 -8.07 -19.61
N THR A 367 -17.63 -7.27 -18.72
CA THR A 367 -18.37 -6.07 -19.12
C THR A 367 -17.98 -4.92 -18.21
N VAL A 368 -16.72 -4.52 -18.32
CA VAL A 368 -16.08 -3.48 -17.51
C VAL A 368 -15.15 -2.64 -18.37
N GLY A 369 -14.86 -1.41 -17.92
CA GLY A 369 -14.03 -0.44 -18.65
C GLY A 369 -12.52 -0.70 -18.63
N TRP A 370 -12.09 -1.89 -18.19
CA TRP A 370 -10.69 -2.30 -18.06
C TRP A 370 -10.50 -3.74 -18.56
N ASN A 371 -9.28 -4.08 -19.00
CA ASN A 371 -8.95 -5.36 -19.64
C ASN A 371 -7.45 -5.69 -19.48
N GLU A 372 -6.98 -6.76 -20.12
CA GLU A 372 -5.58 -7.24 -20.07
C GLU A 372 -4.51 -6.20 -20.46
N SER A 373 -4.88 -5.20 -21.26
CA SER A 373 -3.98 -4.14 -21.73
C SER A 373 -4.22 -2.80 -21.03
N THR A 374 -5.41 -2.59 -20.47
CA THR A 374 -5.82 -1.31 -19.89
C THR A 374 -6.26 -1.50 -18.44
N PRO A 375 -5.52 -0.98 -17.44
CA PRO A 375 -5.93 -1.07 -16.04
C PRO A 375 -7.15 -0.19 -15.73
N PRO A 376 -7.84 -0.44 -14.61
CA PRO A 376 -8.88 0.46 -14.11
C PRO A 376 -8.36 1.89 -13.97
N LYS A 377 -9.09 2.85 -14.56
CA LYS A 377 -8.74 4.27 -14.46
C LYS A 377 -9.17 4.82 -13.10
N PRO A 378 -8.32 5.60 -12.41
CA PRO A 378 -8.77 6.39 -11.26
C PRO A 378 -9.92 7.30 -11.67
N SER A 379 -10.96 7.31 -10.86
CA SER A 379 -12.14 8.14 -11.05
C SER A 379 -12.55 8.72 -9.71
N ILE A 380 -13.28 9.83 -9.73
CA ILE A 380 -13.85 10.42 -8.52
C ILE A 380 -15.07 9.60 -8.12
N CYS A 381 -15.18 9.24 -6.84
CA CYS A 381 -16.40 8.66 -6.30
C CYS A 381 -17.50 9.75 -6.31
N SER A 382 -18.65 9.48 -6.93
CA SER A 382 -19.72 10.48 -7.04
C SER A 382 -20.80 10.34 -5.97
N SER A 383 -21.05 9.13 -5.46
CA SER A 383 -22.17 8.83 -4.55
C SER A 383 -21.93 7.56 -3.74
N ARG A 384 -22.56 7.47 -2.57
CA ARG A 384 -22.46 6.30 -1.68
C ARG A 384 -23.63 5.35 -1.87
N ILE A 385 -23.38 4.05 -1.76
CA ILE A 385 -24.47 3.05 -1.71
C ILE A 385 -25.26 3.22 -0.41
N THR A 386 -26.57 3.46 -0.51
CA THR A 386 -27.51 3.60 0.62
C THR A 386 -28.50 2.44 0.71
N SER A 387 -28.64 1.65 -0.35
CA SER A 387 -29.46 0.44 -0.34
C SER A 387 -28.97 -0.57 -1.36
N VAL A 388 -29.05 -1.84 -1.00
CA VAL A 388 -28.78 -2.98 -1.88
C VAL A 388 -30.09 -3.70 -2.16
N TYR A 389 -30.44 -3.88 -3.42
CA TYR A 389 -31.62 -4.61 -3.85
C TYR A 389 -31.23 -5.78 -4.76
N VAL A 390 -31.72 -6.98 -4.45
CA VAL A 390 -31.42 -8.21 -5.19
C VAL A 390 -32.69 -9.02 -5.36
N ILE A 391 -32.92 -9.55 -6.56
CA ILE A 391 -33.95 -10.55 -6.83
C ILE A 391 -33.25 -11.86 -7.12
N GLY A 392 -33.67 -12.94 -6.47
CA GLY A 392 -33.15 -14.27 -6.72
C GLY A 392 -34.18 -15.36 -6.52
N GLY A 393 -33.95 -16.47 -7.20
CA GLY A 393 -34.69 -17.72 -7.09
C GLY A 393 -33.68 -18.86 -7.19
N ALA A 394 -33.76 -19.64 -8.27
CA ALA A 394 -32.76 -20.67 -8.58
C ALA A 394 -31.34 -20.11 -8.62
N ASP A 395 -31.18 -18.91 -9.19
CA ASP A 395 -29.95 -18.12 -9.22
C ASP A 395 -30.32 -16.62 -9.06
N ILE A 396 -29.36 -15.72 -9.24
CA ILE A 396 -29.59 -14.27 -9.19
C ILE A 396 -30.22 -13.80 -10.50
N GLU A 397 -31.35 -13.12 -10.40
CA GLU A 397 -32.12 -12.61 -11.54
C GLU A 397 -31.87 -11.12 -11.79
N CYS A 398 -31.70 -10.37 -10.70
CA CYS A 398 -31.48 -8.94 -10.78
C CYS A 398 -30.72 -8.41 -9.56
N THR A 399 -29.93 -7.36 -9.78
CA THR A 399 -29.35 -6.56 -8.71
C THR A 399 -29.40 -5.08 -9.07
N CYS A 400 -29.66 -4.24 -8.07
CA CYS A 400 -29.65 -2.79 -8.21
C CYS A 400 -29.10 -2.17 -6.93
N MET A 401 -28.31 -1.11 -7.07
CA MET A 401 -27.78 -0.35 -5.94
C MET A 401 -28.44 1.03 -5.93
N LYS A 402 -28.87 1.48 -4.75
CA LYS A 402 -29.29 2.87 -4.54
C LYS A 402 -28.07 3.68 -4.15
N TYR A 403 -27.83 4.77 -4.87
CA TYR A 403 -26.77 5.72 -4.62
C TYR A 403 -27.38 7.01 -4.08
N ASP A 404 -27.04 7.36 -2.85
CA ASP A 404 -27.68 8.45 -2.11
C ASP A 404 -29.22 8.29 -2.13
N ASN A 405 -29.93 9.12 -2.89
CA ASN A 405 -31.38 9.06 -3.03
C ASN A 405 -31.88 8.45 -4.35
N THR A 406 -30.97 8.06 -5.24
CA THR A 406 -31.29 7.65 -6.62
C THR A 406 -30.96 6.18 -6.84
N TRP A 407 -31.93 5.42 -7.38
CA TRP A 407 -31.64 4.06 -7.83
C TRP A 407 -30.74 4.11 -9.06
N GLY A 408 -29.64 3.37 -9.00
CA GLY A 408 -28.72 3.22 -10.12
C GLY A 408 -29.29 2.30 -11.20
N HIS A 409 -28.40 1.85 -12.08
CA HIS A 409 -28.77 0.90 -13.12
C HIS A 409 -29.22 -0.44 -12.50
N SER A 410 -30.40 -0.91 -12.91
CA SER A 410 -30.88 -2.25 -12.59
C SER A 410 -30.25 -3.24 -13.55
N TYR A 411 -29.46 -4.17 -13.03
CA TYR A 411 -28.85 -5.23 -13.82
C TYR A 411 -29.72 -6.49 -13.78
N GLY A 412 -30.05 -7.06 -14.94
CA GLY A 412 -30.88 -8.28 -15.04
C GLY A 412 -32.38 -7.97 -15.19
N LYS A 413 -33.24 -8.95 -14.88
CA LYS A 413 -34.69 -8.84 -15.07
C LYS A 413 -35.45 -8.88 -13.74
N SER A 414 -36.42 -8.00 -13.58
CA SER A 414 -37.18 -7.85 -12.32
C SER A 414 -38.32 -8.86 -12.12
N CYS A 415 -38.42 -9.89 -12.96
CA CYS A 415 -39.45 -10.92 -12.86
C CYS A 415 -38.80 -12.30 -12.81
N GLY A 416 -39.26 -13.20 -11.92
CA GLY A 416 -38.80 -14.60 -11.85
C GLY A 416 -38.27 -15.05 -10.48
N GLY A 417 -38.04 -14.14 -9.54
CA GLY A 417 -37.53 -14.47 -8.21
C GLY A 417 -38.15 -13.64 -7.08
N LYS A 418 -37.70 -13.87 -5.85
CA LYS A 418 -38.12 -13.14 -4.66
C LYS A 418 -37.21 -11.92 -4.44
N PRO A 419 -37.77 -10.72 -4.18
CA PRO A 419 -36.98 -9.53 -3.91
C PRO A 419 -36.47 -9.50 -2.46
N TYR A 420 -35.26 -8.97 -2.30
CA TYR A 420 -34.61 -8.70 -1.03
C TYR A 420 -33.99 -7.30 -1.09
N GLN A 421 -34.10 -6.57 0.01
CA GLN A 421 -33.53 -5.23 0.14
C GLN A 421 -32.81 -5.08 1.47
N LEU A 422 -31.70 -4.35 1.46
CA LEU A 422 -30.95 -3.96 2.64
C LEU A 422 -30.67 -2.47 2.57
N ASP A 423 -31.44 -1.70 3.33
CA ASP A 423 -31.19 -0.28 3.53
C ASP A 423 -30.07 -0.09 4.56
N LEU A 424 -29.12 0.76 4.20
CA LEU A 424 -27.93 1.07 4.98
C LEU A 424 -28.14 2.35 5.77
N GLU A 425 -27.76 2.31 7.05
CA GLU A 425 -27.74 3.50 7.89
C GLU A 425 -26.62 4.48 7.47
N ARG A 426 -26.69 5.72 7.98
CA ARG A 426 -25.76 6.80 7.62
C ARG A 426 -24.28 6.45 7.85
N ASP A 427 -23.94 5.55 8.77
CA ASP A 427 -22.56 5.10 9.03
C ASP A 427 -22.34 3.61 8.69
N GLU A 428 -23.30 3.00 7.99
CA GLU A 428 -23.25 1.60 7.58
C GLU A 428 -22.85 1.45 6.11
N TYR A 429 -21.87 0.60 5.85
CA TYR A 429 -21.37 0.30 4.51
C TYR A 429 -21.18 -1.20 4.34
N VAL A 430 -21.23 -1.67 3.09
CA VAL A 430 -20.93 -3.08 2.78
C VAL A 430 -19.41 -3.28 2.83
N LYS A 431 -18.95 -4.10 3.78
CA LYS A 431 -17.53 -4.43 3.98
C LYS A 431 -17.09 -5.66 3.18
N SER A 432 -18.02 -6.54 2.84
CA SER A 432 -17.70 -7.73 2.06
C SER A 432 -18.90 -8.24 1.26
N VAL A 433 -18.59 -8.92 0.17
CA VAL A 433 -19.57 -9.65 -0.64
C VAL A 433 -19.05 -11.07 -0.84
N GLU A 434 -19.86 -12.06 -0.45
CA GLU A 434 -19.64 -13.47 -0.78
C GLU A 434 -20.56 -13.86 -1.94
N THR A 435 -20.07 -14.70 -2.84
CA THR A 435 -20.82 -15.15 -4.01
C THR A 435 -20.61 -16.62 -4.31
N LYS A 436 -21.64 -17.26 -4.88
CA LYS A 436 -21.47 -18.50 -5.63
C LYS A 436 -21.64 -18.23 -7.11
N TYR A 437 -20.71 -18.73 -7.92
CA TYR A 437 -20.73 -18.58 -9.38
C TYR A 437 -20.43 -19.91 -10.09
N GLY A 438 -20.89 -20.00 -11.33
CA GLY A 438 -20.74 -21.16 -12.20
C GLY A 438 -21.18 -20.82 -13.62
N HIS A 439 -22.13 -21.59 -14.14
CA HIS A 439 -22.87 -21.21 -15.35
C HIS A 439 -23.71 -19.94 -15.12
N LYS A 440 -24.18 -19.74 -13.87
CA LYS A 440 -24.88 -18.54 -13.42
C LYS A 440 -24.23 -17.93 -12.19
N LEU A 441 -24.61 -16.70 -11.89
CA LEU A 441 -24.40 -16.08 -10.61
C LEU A 441 -25.46 -16.61 -9.65
N GLY A 442 -25.09 -17.55 -8.80
CA GLY A 442 -26.06 -18.38 -8.08
C GLY A 442 -26.50 -17.83 -6.72
N CYS A 443 -25.61 -17.13 -6.02
CA CYS A 443 -25.94 -16.52 -4.74
C CYS A 443 -25.10 -15.27 -4.53
N LEU A 444 -25.68 -14.27 -3.85
CA LEU A 444 -24.99 -13.10 -3.34
C LEU A 444 -25.28 -12.96 -1.85
N LYS A 445 -24.24 -12.64 -1.08
CA LYS A 445 -24.36 -12.24 0.31
C LYS A 445 -23.56 -10.97 0.55
N PHE A 446 -24.27 -9.87 0.78
CA PHE A 446 -23.69 -8.58 1.16
C PHE A 446 -23.64 -8.50 2.68
N VAL A 447 -22.49 -8.19 3.26
CA VAL A 447 -22.28 -8.07 4.70
C VAL A 447 -21.80 -6.67 5.03
N THR A 448 -22.41 -6.03 6.03
CA THR A 448 -22.10 -4.66 6.42
C THR A 448 -21.09 -4.59 7.56
N ASN A 449 -20.54 -3.41 7.81
CA ASN A 449 -19.71 -3.14 8.99
C ASN A 449 -20.46 -3.28 10.33
N LYS A 450 -21.80 -3.40 10.32
CA LYS A 450 -22.63 -3.65 11.50
C LYS A 450 -23.10 -5.11 11.61
N ASP A 451 -22.48 -6.00 10.83
CA ASP A 451 -22.78 -7.44 10.77
C ASP A 451 -24.24 -7.75 10.36
N ARG A 452 -24.95 -6.77 9.78
CA ARG A 452 -26.17 -7.00 9.02
C ARG A 452 -25.80 -7.60 7.67
N PHE A 453 -26.69 -8.41 7.12
CA PHE A 453 -26.47 -8.99 5.81
C PHE A 453 -27.76 -9.17 5.01
N LEU A 454 -27.59 -9.19 3.70
CA LEU A 454 -28.59 -9.65 2.74
C LEU A 454 -28.01 -10.85 2.03
N LYS A 455 -28.73 -11.97 2.01
CA LYS A 455 -28.37 -13.16 1.24
C LYS A 455 -29.53 -13.54 0.32
N CYS A 456 -29.21 -13.82 -0.94
CA CYS A 456 -30.19 -14.12 -1.98
C CYS A 456 -29.63 -15.15 -2.98
N GLY A 457 -30.50 -16.01 -3.54
CA GLY A 457 -30.19 -17.02 -4.55
C GLY A 457 -29.88 -18.42 -4.00
N ASP A 458 -30.36 -19.46 -4.69
CA ASP A 458 -30.25 -20.88 -4.29
C ASP A 458 -29.01 -21.58 -4.86
N SER A 459 -28.28 -20.94 -5.78
CA SER A 459 -27.07 -21.46 -6.42
C SER A 459 -27.26 -22.74 -7.23
N ARG A 460 -28.39 -22.87 -7.92
CA ARG A 460 -28.73 -24.08 -8.68
C ARG A 460 -27.72 -24.35 -9.80
N HIS A 461 -27.15 -23.32 -10.42
CA HIS A 461 -26.18 -23.45 -11.50
C HIS A 461 -24.81 -22.86 -11.15
N ALA A 462 -24.46 -22.86 -9.86
CA ALA A 462 -23.23 -22.27 -9.34
C ALA A 462 -22.61 -23.10 -8.21
N ASP A 463 -21.39 -23.63 -8.44
CA ASP A 463 -20.69 -24.50 -7.50
C ASP A 463 -19.41 -23.86 -6.91
N LYS A 464 -18.88 -22.78 -7.49
CA LYS A 464 -17.66 -22.12 -7.02
C LYS A 464 -17.95 -20.96 -6.09
N GLY A 465 -17.23 -20.91 -4.98
CA GLY A 465 -17.22 -19.77 -4.08
C GLY A 465 -16.31 -18.65 -4.58
N GLY A 466 -16.73 -17.41 -4.33
CA GLY A 466 -15.91 -16.21 -4.48
C GLY A 466 -16.21 -15.24 -3.36
N SER A 467 -15.25 -14.38 -3.02
CA SER A 467 -15.43 -13.36 -2.00
C SER A 467 -14.59 -12.14 -2.32
N ALA A 468 -15.12 -10.97 -1.99
CA ALA A 468 -14.37 -9.72 -1.95
C ALA A 468 -14.55 -9.08 -0.57
N ALA A 469 -13.46 -8.91 0.16
CA ALA A 469 -13.43 -8.32 1.49
C ALA A 469 -12.15 -7.50 1.74
N PRO A 470 -11.81 -6.52 0.86
CA PRO A 470 -10.63 -5.70 1.07
C PRO A 470 -10.72 -4.91 2.38
N ALA A 471 -9.76 -5.12 3.28
CA ALA A 471 -9.78 -4.50 4.60
C ALA A 471 -9.54 -2.99 4.52
N GLY A 472 -10.40 -2.20 5.19
CA GLY A 472 -10.32 -0.74 5.14
C GLY A 472 -10.94 -0.13 3.88
N TYR A 473 -11.75 -0.90 3.16
CA TYR A 473 -12.49 -0.46 1.98
C TYR A 473 -14.00 -0.68 2.16
N GLU A 474 -14.79 0.08 1.41
CA GLU A 474 -16.24 -0.11 1.25
C GLU A 474 -16.59 -0.46 -0.19
N LEU A 475 -17.66 -1.23 -0.38
CA LEU A 475 -18.23 -1.49 -1.70
C LEU A 475 -18.80 -0.19 -2.27
N THR A 476 -18.40 0.16 -3.48
CA THR A 476 -18.83 1.39 -4.17
C THR A 476 -19.44 1.15 -5.52
N SER A 477 -19.24 -0.02 -6.13
CA SER A 477 -19.91 -0.37 -7.38
C SER A 477 -20.13 -1.86 -7.53
N VAL A 478 -21.19 -2.20 -8.26
CA VAL A 478 -21.56 -3.57 -8.60
C VAL A 478 -21.94 -3.59 -10.07
N TYR A 479 -21.34 -4.49 -10.84
CA TYR A 479 -21.64 -4.70 -12.25
C TYR A 479 -21.98 -6.16 -12.50
N ILE A 480 -23.13 -6.42 -13.13
CA ILE A 480 -23.38 -7.74 -13.70
C ILE A 480 -22.75 -7.79 -15.08
N THR A 481 -22.02 -8.87 -15.34
CA THR A 481 -21.32 -9.05 -16.61
C THR A 481 -22.27 -9.38 -17.74
N GLN A 482 -23.25 -10.26 -17.51
CA GLN A 482 -24.22 -10.65 -18.52
C GLN A 482 -25.52 -11.10 -17.84
N PHE A 483 -26.64 -10.86 -18.52
CA PHE A 483 -27.92 -11.49 -18.21
C PHE A 483 -28.33 -12.37 -19.38
N GLU A 484 -28.81 -13.57 -19.10
CA GLU A 484 -29.37 -14.50 -20.09
C GLU A 484 -30.86 -14.66 -19.83
N SER A 485 -31.65 -14.50 -20.88
CA SER A 485 -33.11 -14.59 -20.83
C SER A 485 -33.65 -15.99 -21.10
N HIS A 486 -32.89 -16.85 -21.77
CA HIS A 486 -33.27 -18.23 -22.08
C HIS A 486 -33.00 -19.16 -20.91
N GLU A 487 -33.79 -20.23 -20.79
CA GLU A 487 -33.63 -21.17 -19.68
C GLU A 487 -32.30 -21.95 -19.73
N PRO A 488 -31.58 -22.06 -18.59
CA PRO A 488 -31.86 -21.39 -17.33
C PRO A 488 -31.54 -19.88 -17.43
N GLY A 489 -32.52 -19.03 -17.09
CA GLY A 489 -32.35 -17.58 -17.10
C GLY A 489 -31.49 -17.11 -15.92
N GLY A 490 -31.04 -15.86 -15.98
CA GLY A 490 -30.40 -15.19 -14.84
C GLY A 490 -29.09 -14.50 -15.17
N CYS A 491 -28.57 -13.79 -14.19
CA CYS A 491 -27.26 -13.14 -14.22
C CYS A 491 -26.15 -14.20 -14.30
N GLU A 492 -25.11 -13.95 -15.09
CA GLU A 492 -24.04 -14.94 -15.33
C GLU A 492 -22.72 -14.64 -14.62
N GLY A 493 -22.55 -13.41 -14.13
CA GLY A 493 -21.38 -13.03 -13.35
C GLY A 493 -21.46 -11.63 -12.77
N ILE A 494 -20.50 -11.31 -11.90
CA ILE A 494 -20.46 -10.06 -11.14
C ILE A 494 -19.03 -9.53 -11.01
N VAL A 495 -18.88 -8.22 -11.08
CA VAL A 495 -17.67 -7.47 -10.70
C VAL A 495 -18.03 -6.52 -9.56
N LEU A 496 -17.14 -6.43 -8.58
CA LEU A 496 -17.34 -5.65 -7.37
C LEU A 496 -16.23 -4.61 -7.26
N GLY A 497 -16.59 -3.33 -7.20
CA GLY A 497 -15.65 -2.23 -7.01
C GLY A 497 -15.66 -1.73 -5.57
N PHE A 498 -14.48 -1.46 -5.03
CA PHE A 498 -14.26 -1.04 -3.65
C PHE A 498 -13.37 0.20 -3.59
N ARG A 499 -13.64 1.11 -2.65
CA ARG A 499 -12.79 2.30 -2.40
C ARG A 499 -12.31 2.38 -0.96
N PRO A 500 -11.15 2.99 -0.71
CA PRO A 500 -10.61 3.10 0.65
C PRO A 500 -11.52 3.98 1.52
N LEU A 501 -11.85 3.48 2.71
CA LEU A 501 -12.58 4.22 3.75
C LEU A 501 -11.83 5.45 4.25
N LEU A 502 -10.50 5.50 4.01
CA LEU A 502 -9.67 6.66 4.32
C LEU A 502 -10.09 7.91 3.53
N THR A 503 -10.73 7.73 2.37
CA THR A 503 -11.26 8.83 1.58
C THR A 503 -12.78 8.84 1.64
N SER A 504 -13.39 10.02 1.64
CA SER A 504 -14.83 10.19 1.59
C SER A 504 -15.22 11.30 0.62
N VAL A 505 -16.39 11.15 0.01
CA VAL A 505 -17.07 12.22 -0.73
C VAL A 505 -17.99 12.92 0.26
N LEU A 506 -17.82 14.24 0.46
CA LEU A 506 -18.80 14.99 1.24
C LEU A 506 -20.15 14.95 0.51
N GLN A 507 -21.20 14.58 1.25
CA GLN A 507 -22.52 15.18 1.06
C GLN A 507 -22.49 16.43 1.94
N ASP A 508 -22.73 17.59 1.33
CA ASP A 508 -22.86 18.86 2.06
C ASP A 508 -23.94 18.80 3.15
#